data_AF-A0A4D4K4R2-F1
#
_entry.id   AF-A0A4D4K4R2-F1
#
_cell.length_a   1.000
_cell.length_b   1.000
_cell.length_c   1.000
_cell.angle_alpha   90.00
_cell.angle_beta   90.00
_cell.angle_gamma   90.00
#
_symmetry.space_group_name_H-M   'P 1'
#
loop_
_entity.id
_entity.type
_entity.pdbx_description
1 polymer ?
#
loop_
_entity_poly.entity_id
_entity_poly.type
_entity_poly.pdbx_seq_one_letter_code
_entity_poly.pdbx_strand_id
1 'polypeptide(L)'
;MVALRPDGPGHEADTDAHRLTGRGSDSMCHGDLGNLELVLLAERTGRIRAGRLMRSLGEKLDAAAAGDWVCGPPTRSETPGLMTGLAGAGHQLLRFAHPDQVPSALLLHPPLPEHT
;
A
#
# COMPACT_ATOMS: atom_id res chain seq x y z
N MET A 1 36.45 15.64 21.18
CA MET A 1 36.95 14.25 21.22
C MET A 1 35.74 13.36 21.48
N VAL A 2 35.24 12.73 20.41
CA VAL A 2 34.05 11.85 20.41
C VAL A 2 34.45 10.49 20.96
N ALA A 3 33.71 9.99 21.95
CA ALA A 3 33.81 8.59 22.37
C ALA A 3 32.84 7.76 21.52
N LEU A 4 33.40 6.93 20.65
CA LEU A 4 32.70 5.91 19.88
C LEU A 4 32.16 4.85 20.86
N ARG A 5 30.85 4.58 20.85
CA ARG A 5 30.28 3.39 21.52
C ARG A 5 30.28 2.21 20.55
N PRO A 6 30.56 0.98 21.03
CA PRO A 6 30.78 -0.17 20.17
C PRO A 6 29.48 -0.70 19.55
N ASP A 7 29.59 -1.14 18.30
CA ASP A 7 28.58 -1.84 17.53
C ASP A 7 28.14 -3.12 18.25
N GLY A 8 26.86 -3.18 18.62
CA GLY A 8 26.21 -4.43 19.04
C GLY A 8 25.93 -5.31 17.82
N PRO A 9 25.80 -6.65 17.97
CA PRO A 9 25.53 -7.54 16.86
C PRO A 9 24.21 -7.15 16.22
N GLY A 10 24.30 -6.57 15.02
CA GLY A 10 23.14 -6.18 14.23
C GLY A 10 22.26 -7.40 14.06
N HIS A 11 21.03 -7.31 14.56
CA HIS A 11 19.97 -8.14 14.01
C HIS A 11 19.98 -7.86 12.52
N GLU A 12 20.38 -8.86 11.73
CA GLU A 12 20.12 -8.90 10.30
C GLU A 12 18.60 -8.87 10.16
N ALA A 13 18.06 -7.65 10.13
CA ALA A 13 16.68 -7.40 9.80
C ALA A 13 16.54 -7.81 8.33
N ASP A 14 15.85 -8.92 8.15
CA ASP A 14 15.43 -9.50 6.89
C ASP A 14 15.17 -8.42 5.83
N THR A 15 16.14 -8.23 4.94
CA THR A 15 16.22 -7.09 4.01
C THR A 15 15.40 -7.37 2.74
N ASP A 16 14.18 -7.88 2.93
CA ASP A 16 13.19 -8.07 1.84
C ASP A 16 11.98 -7.14 1.99
N ALA A 17 11.97 -6.29 3.03
CA ALA A 17 10.92 -5.32 3.36
C ALA A 17 10.76 -4.13 2.38
N HIS A 18 11.26 -4.25 1.15
CA HIS A 18 11.38 -3.14 0.20
C HIS A 18 10.85 -3.43 -1.21
N ARG A 19 9.91 -4.36 -1.41
CA ARG A 19 9.49 -4.76 -2.76
C ARG A 19 8.02 -4.56 -3.10
N LEU A 20 7.58 -3.29 -2.95
CA LEU A 20 6.49 -2.62 -3.69
C LEU A 20 6.78 -1.12 -3.94
N THR A 21 8.06 -0.74 -3.99
CA THR A 21 8.67 0.61 -3.91
C THR A 21 7.91 1.81 -4.52
N GLY A 22 6.83 2.29 -3.92
CA GLY A 22 6.18 3.56 -4.24
C GLY A 22 7.04 4.82 -4.02
N ARG A 23 8.38 4.70 -4.03
CA ARG A 23 9.37 5.73 -3.66
C ARG A 23 9.00 6.50 -2.37
N GLY A 24 8.47 5.80 -1.38
CA GLY A 24 8.02 6.40 -0.12
C GLY A 24 6.62 7.03 -0.17
N SER A 25 5.82 6.72 -1.18
CA SER A 25 4.41 7.11 -1.31
C SER A 25 3.50 5.91 -1.10
N ASP A 26 2.39 6.11 -0.41
CA ASP A 26 1.30 5.16 -0.25
C ASP A 26 0.15 5.41 -1.25
N SER A 27 0.30 6.39 -2.14
CA SER A 27 -0.77 6.77 -3.06
C SER A 27 -1.14 5.70 -4.09
N MET A 28 -2.32 5.84 -4.70
CA MET A 28 -2.80 4.95 -5.75
C MET A 28 -2.04 5.12 -7.08
N CYS A 29 -1.57 6.33 -7.39
CA CYS A 29 -0.99 6.68 -8.69
C CYS A 29 0.45 6.17 -8.88
N HIS A 30 1.27 6.27 -7.84
CA HIS A 30 2.70 5.93 -7.89
C HIS A 30 3.21 5.37 -6.56
N GLY A 31 2.31 4.92 -5.69
CA GLY A 31 2.62 4.44 -4.36
C GLY A 31 2.37 2.95 -4.17
N ASP A 32 2.67 2.48 -2.96
CA ASP A 32 2.58 1.06 -2.58
C ASP A 32 1.15 0.51 -2.75
N LEU A 33 0.11 1.29 -2.40
CA LEU A 33 -1.28 0.86 -2.54
C LEU A 33 -1.73 0.70 -4.00
N GLY A 34 -1.15 1.47 -4.93
CA GLY A 34 -1.34 1.25 -6.36
C GLY A 34 -0.70 -0.07 -6.82
N ASN A 35 0.52 -0.34 -6.37
CA ASN A 35 1.25 -1.56 -6.72
C ASN A 35 0.59 -2.82 -6.14
N LEU A 36 -0.04 -2.74 -4.97
CA LEU A 36 -0.78 -3.86 -4.37
C LEU A 36 -1.97 -4.31 -5.20
N GLU A 37 -2.54 -3.47 -6.07
CA GLU A 37 -3.58 -3.86 -7.02
C GLU A 37 -3.10 -5.00 -7.94
N LEU A 38 -1.84 -4.93 -8.40
CA LEU A 38 -1.26 -5.98 -9.24
C LEU A 38 -1.12 -7.30 -8.45
N VAL A 39 -0.76 -7.21 -7.17
CA VAL A 39 -0.65 -8.38 -6.29
C VAL A 39 -2.01 -9.03 -6.09
N LEU A 40 -3.06 -8.24 -5.83
CA LEU A 40 -4.44 -8.71 -5.75
C LEU A 40 -4.84 -9.46 -7.03
N LEU A 41 -4.62 -8.87 -8.21
CA LEU A 41 -4.96 -9.51 -9.48
C LEU A 41 -4.18 -10.82 -9.70
N ALA A 42 -2.89 -10.82 -9.39
CA ALA A 42 -2.05 -12.00 -9.53
C ALA A 42 -2.51 -13.15 -8.61
N GLU A 43 -2.91 -12.85 -7.37
CA GLU A 43 -3.50 -13.85 -6.46
C GLU A 43 -4.84 -14.36 -6.98
N ARG A 44 -5.76 -13.47 -7.35
CA ARG A 44 -7.10 -13.83 -7.85
C ARG A 44 -7.06 -14.65 -9.13
N THR A 45 -6.03 -14.47 -9.95
CA THR A 45 -5.84 -15.23 -11.20
C THR A 45 -4.95 -16.46 -11.04
N GLY A 46 -4.51 -16.78 -9.81
CA GLY A 46 -3.69 -17.96 -9.52
C GLY A 46 -2.27 -17.87 -10.07
N ARG A 47 -1.80 -16.68 -10.48
CA ARG A 47 -0.43 -16.47 -10.99
C ARG A 47 0.60 -16.46 -9.88
N ILE A 48 0.20 -16.12 -8.66
CA ILE A 48 1.03 -16.21 -7.45
C ILE A 48 0.26 -16.87 -6.32
N ARG A 49 0.99 -17.36 -5.32
CA ARG A 49 0.39 -17.93 -4.10
C ARG A 49 -0.36 -16.86 -3.32
N ALA A 50 -1.57 -17.21 -2.85
CA ALA A 50 -2.39 -16.35 -2.02
C ALA A 50 -1.68 -15.89 -0.72
N GLY A 51 -2.07 -14.70 -0.24
CA GLY A 51 -1.65 -14.15 1.04
C GLY A 51 -0.44 -13.21 0.99
N ARG A 52 0.20 -13.02 -0.17
CA ARG A 52 1.22 -11.98 -0.35
C ARG A 52 0.62 -10.59 -0.20
N LEU A 53 -0.58 -10.37 -0.76
CA LEU A 53 -1.34 -9.13 -0.60
C LEU A 53 -1.56 -8.81 0.88
N MET A 54 -2.08 -9.77 1.66
CA MET A 54 -2.38 -9.55 3.07
C MET A 54 -1.13 -9.31 3.92
N ARG A 55 -0.02 -10.01 3.64
CA ARG A 55 1.26 -9.73 4.33
C ARG A 55 1.76 -8.31 4.06
N SER A 56 1.87 -7.94 2.79
CA SER A 56 2.34 -6.59 2.41
C SER A 56 1.38 -5.49 2.86
N LEU A 57 0.07 -5.75 2.86
CA LEU A 57 -0.92 -4.81 3.40
C LEU A 57 -0.80 -4.66 4.92
N GLY A 58 -0.55 -5.75 5.66
CA GLY A 58 -0.30 -5.72 7.10
C GLY A 58 0.89 -4.84 7.45
N GLU A 59 2.02 -5.04 6.78
CA GLU A 59 3.22 -4.19 6.93
C GLU A 59 2.91 -2.70 6.69
N LYS A 60 2.03 -2.42 5.72
CA LYS A 60 1.62 -1.04 5.41
C LYS A 60 0.69 -0.43 6.45
N LEU A 61 -0.24 -1.21 6.97
CA LEU A 61 -1.12 -0.79 8.06
C LEU A 61 -0.32 -0.52 9.33
N ASP A 62 0.65 -1.38 9.66
CA ASP A 62 1.54 -1.17 10.81
C ASP A 62 2.39 0.10 10.65
N ALA A 63 2.95 0.32 9.45
CA ALA A 63 3.70 1.53 9.15
C ALA A 63 2.83 2.80 9.23
N ALA A 64 1.61 2.76 8.69
CA ALA A 64 0.67 3.88 8.75
C ALA A 64 0.20 4.14 10.19
N ALA A 65 0.00 3.10 11.01
CA ALA A 65 -0.39 3.24 12.41
C ALA A 65 0.71 3.83 13.29
N ALA A 66 1.99 3.60 12.95
CA ALA A 66 3.14 4.19 13.64
C ALA A 66 3.41 5.66 13.24
N GLY A 67 2.82 6.12 12.14
CA GLY A 67 2.98 7.48 11.62
C GLY A 67 1.66 7.95 10.99
N ASP A 68 1.69 8.23 9.69
CA ASP A 68 0.52 8.55 8.88
C ASP A 68 0.70 7.93 7.48
N TRP A 69 -0.39 7.89 6.70
CA TRP A 69 -0.30 7.58 5.27
C TRP A 69 0.56 8.61 4.54
N VAL A 70 1.56 8.16 3.78
CA VAL A 70 2.42 9.04 3.00
C VAL A 70 1.81 9.29 1.64
N CYS A 71 0.84 10.21 1.59
CA CYS A 71 0.15 10.62 0.37
C CYS A 71 0.36 12.11 0.09
N GLY A 72 0.21 12.50 -1.17
CA GLY A 72 0.27 13.89 -1.61
C GLY A 72 1.68 14.36 -1.97
N PRO A 73 1.85 15.68 -2.16
CA PRO A 73 3.14 16.26 -2.54
C PRO A 73 4.18 16.12 -1.41
N PRO A 74 5.49 16.25 -1.73
CA PRO A 74 6.58 16.11 -0.75
C PRO A 74 6.49 17.03 0.46
N THR A 75 5.70 18.10 0.36
CA THR A 75 5.39 19.04 1.46
C THR A 75 4.47 18.44 2.53
N ARG A 76 4.05 17.17 2.40
CA ARG A 76 3.26 16.39 3.39
C ARG A 76 1.94 17.03 3.82
N SER A 77 1.33 17.86 2.96
CA SER A 77 -0.05 18.27 3.18
C SER A 77 -1.00 17.16 2.75
N GLU A 78 -1.88 16.72 3.65
CA GLU A 78 -2.93 15.77 3.30
C GLU A 78 -3.70 16.27 2.07
N THR A 79 -3.80 15.40 1.06
CA THR A 79 -4.54 15.70 -0.16
C THR A 79 -5.78 14.80 -0.19
N PRO A 80 -7.00 15.33 -0.33
CA PRO A 80 -8.22 14.52 -0.33
C PRO A 80 -8.47 13.76 -1.65
N GLY A 81 -7.52 13.78 -2.60
CA GLY A 81 -7.70 13.24 -3.95
C GLY A 81 -7.65 11.71 -4.04
N LEU A 82 -8.25 11.17 -5.11
CA LEU A 82 -8.28 9.72 -5.37
C LEU A 82 -6.91 9.15 -5.79
N MET A 83 -6.18 9.84 -6.66
CA MET A 83 -4.97 9.27 -7.25
C MET A 83 -3.73 9.47 -6.36
N THR A 84 -3.61 10.64 -5.76
CA THR A 84 -2.43 11.05 -4.99
C THR A 84 -2.70 11.16 -3.50
N GLY A 85 -3.94 10.98 -3.05
CA GLY A 85 -4.41 11.39 -1.73
C GLY A 85 -5.06 10.29 -0.89
N LEU A 86 -5.59 10.68 0.26
CA LEU A 86 -6.18 9.78 1.25
C LEU A 86 -7.47 9.09 0.78
N ALA A 87 -8.25 9.73 -0.10
CA ALA A 87 -9.41 9.06 -0.69
C ALA A 87 -9.01 7.83 -1.52
N GLY A 88 -7.85 7.90 -2.19
CA GLY A 88 -7.24 6.75 -2.86
C GLY A 88 -6.86 5.63 -1.92
N ALA A 89 -6.26 5.98 -0.79
CA ALA A 89 -5.87 5.02 0.23
C ALA A 89 -7.10 4.31 0.79
N GLY A 90 -8.11 5.07 1.22
CA GLY A 90 -9.39 4.52 1.70
C GLY A 90 -10.07 3.60 0.68
N HIS A 91 -10.12 4.02 -0.58
CA HIS A 91 -10.64 3.17 -1.66
C HIS A 91 -9.87 1.85 -1.77
N GLN A 92 -8.53 1.87 -1.81
CA GLN A 92 -7.74 0.65 -1.94
C GLN A 92 -7.91 -0.28 -0.74
N LEU A 93 -7.99 0.25 0.47
CA LEU A 93 -8.26 -0.56 1.67
C LEU A 93 -9.62 -1.28 1.57
N LEU A 94 -10.67 -0.56 1.20
CA LEU A 94 -12.00 -1.16 0.97
C LEU A 94 -11.95 -2.22 -0.14
N ARG A 95 -11.21 -1.95 -1.21
CA ARG A 95 -11.02 -2.90 -2.31
C ARG A 95 -10.26 -4.15 -1.91
N PHE A 96 -9.23 -4.05 -1.09
CA PHE A 96 -8.49 -5.22 -0.62
C PHE A 96 -9.32 -6.05 0.36
N ALA A 97 -10.19 -5.42 1.15
CA ALA A 97 -11.11 -6.10 2.04
C ALA A 97 -12.26 -6.80 1.27
N HIS A 98 -12.82 -6.15 0.25
CA HIS A 98 -13.98 -6.62 -0.50
C HIS A 98 -13.81 -6.44 -2.01
N PRO A 99 -12.92 -7.22 -2.66
CA PRO A 99 -12.52 -7.01 -4.06
C PRO A 99 -13.62 -7.30 -5.10
N ASP A 100 -14.73 -7.91 -4.66
CA ASP A 100 -15.93 -8.17 -5.45
C ASP A 100 -17.02 -7.10 -5.26
N GLN A 101 -16.90 -6.27 -4.22
CA GLN A 101 -17.87 -5.20 -3.89
C GLN A 101 -17.32 -3.80 -4.17
N VAL A 102 -16.03 -3.67 -4.40
CA VAL A 102 -15.38 -2.37 -4.65
C VAL A 102 -14.66 -2.46 -5.99
N PRO A 103 -15.19 -1.84 -7.06
CA PRO A 103 -14.59 -1.84 -8.38
C PRO A 103 -13.16 -1.29 -8.38
N SER A 104 -12.33 -1.71 -9.33
CA SER A 104 -11.00 -1.13 -9.49
C SER A 104 -11.09 0.19 -10.23
N ALA A 105 -10.85 1.31 -9.55
CA ALA A 105 -10.66 2.58 -10.23
C ALA A 105 -9.41 2.57 -11.13
N LEU A 106 -8.34 1.88 -10.72
CA LEU A 106 -7.09 1.78 -11.46
C LEU A 106 -7.23 1.01 -12.78
N LEU A 107 -8.11 0.01 -12.83
CA LEU A 107 -8.39 -0.77 -14.04
C LEU A 107 -9.64 -0.29 -14.78
N LEU A 108 -10.20 0.85 -14.37
CA LEU A 108 -11.41 1.44 -14.95
C LEU A 108 -12.59 0.45 -14.99
N HIS A 109 -12.76 -0.34 -13.93
CA HIS A 109 -13.95 -1.17 -13.80
C HIS A 109 -15.20 -0.27 -13.72
N PRO A 110 -16.33 -0.69 -14.32
CA PRO A 110 -17.57 0.05 -14.21
C PRO A 110 -18.06 0.08 -12.75
N PRO A 111 -18.93 1.03 -12.38
CA PRO A 111 -19.62 0.99 -11.10
C PRO A 111 -20.40 -0.33 -10.98
N LEU A 112 -20.61 -0.77 -9.74
CA LEU A 112 -21.47 -1.92 -9.50
C LEU A 112 -22.90 -1.62 -9.98
N PRO A 113 -23.62 -2.63 -10.49
CA PRO A 113 -25.03 -2.49 -10.80
C PRO A 113 -25.82 -2.03 -9.57
N GLU A 114 -26.79 -1.16 -9.79
CA GLU A 114 -27.72 -0.73 -8.74
C GLU A 114 -28.51 -1.95 -8.27
N HIS A 115 -28.61 -2.16 -6.96
CA HIS A 115 -29.53 -3.15 -6.41
C HIS A 115 -30.95 -2.63 -6.62
N THR A 116 -31.62 -3.11 -7.67
CA THR A 116 -33.05 -2.87 -7.91
C THR A 116 -33.90 -3.68 -6.93
#